data_AF-A0A2C9LB67-F1
#
_entry.id   AF-A0A2C9LB67-F1
#
_cell.length_a   1.000
_cell.length_b   1.000
_cell.length_c   1.000
_cell.angle_alpha   90.00
_cell.angle_beta   90.00
_cell.angle_gamma   90.00
#
_symmetry.space_group_name_H-M   'P 1'
#
loop_
_entity.id
_entity.type
_entity.pdbx_description
1 polymer ?
#
loop_
_entity_poly.entity_id
_entity_poly.type
_entity_poly.pdbx_seq_one_letter_code
_entity_poly.pdbx_strand_id
1 'polypeptide(L)'
;MFVVGYAVANGPLIWALLVFRNSLVFHSLDKVTSLYIHLLPTLLSFVIRWYPEETSEHWYKPFPRYEVGYSFFWLVLIPFVFVLAHQVLYIVLVNCILRPNDEYLTMYRYLTAKESSFIFRMCNIFGPRFRIQLYVAWGLSLVLIMLLFNPVWYNFFIPHCVVVSVSIIIAIYNGATYYLDVFSIERMSRHRNGNHESASSGANIAYNNTQEKVLYGALVNSDLKDGVQDANKSSN
;
A
#
# COMPACT_ATOMS: atom_id res chain seq x y z
N MET A 1 30.04 11.46 -8.66
CA MET A 1 28.95 10.54 -9.05
C MET A 1 28.38 9.79 -7.84
N PHE A 2 29.17 9.00 -7.09
CA PHE A 2 28.67 8.25 -5.93
C PHE A 2 27.94 9.09 -4.88
N VAL A 3 28.49 10.21 -4.43
CA VAL A 3 27.89 11.04 -3.35
C VAL A 3 26.47 11.50 -3.70
N VAL A 4 26.22 11.87 -4.95
CA VAL A 4 24.88 12.24 -5.43
C VAL A 4 23.95 11.02 -5.45
N GLY A 5 24.44 9.87 -5.93
CA GLY A 5 23.68 8.61 -5.90
C GLY A 5 23.36 8.14 -4.47
N TYR A 6 24.32 8.24 -3.56
CA TYR A 6 24.16 8.01 -2.13
C TYR A 6 23.08 8.92 -1.55
N ALA A 7 23.10 10.21 -1.90
CA ALA A 7 22.14 11.18 -1.39
C ALA A 7 20.71 10.91 -1.88
N VAL A 8 20.55 10.43 -3.11
CA VAL A 8 19.24 10.01 -3.64
C VAL A 8 18.76 8.71 -2.98
N ALA A 9 19.66 7.73 -2.81
CA ALA A 9 19.36 6.45 -2.17
C ALA A 9 18.94 6.62 -0.70
N ASN A 10 19.78 7.31 0.09
CA ASN A 10 19.56 7.49 1.52
C ASN A 10 18.64 8.68 1.83
N GLY A 11 18.39 9.58 0.89
CA GLY A 11 17.34 10.57 1.00
C GLY A 11 16.01 10.01 0.52
N PRO A 12 15.44 10.51 -0.58
CA PRO A 12 14.07 10.21 -0.98
C PRO A 12 13.73 8.71 -1.10
N LEU A 13 14.67 7.84 -1.49
CA LEU A 13 14.40 6.42 -1.67
C LEU A 13 14.15 5.68 -0.34
N ILE A 14 15.04 5.79 0.66
CA ILE A 14 14.78 5.13 1.95
C ILE A 14 13.55 5.69 2.65
N TRP A 15 13.34 7.02 2.57
CA TRP A 15 12.16 7.66 3.16
C TRP A 15 10.85 7.24 2.47
N ALA A 16 10.88 6.89 1.18
CA ALA A 16 9.72 6.35 0.47
C ALA A 16 9.25 5.01 1.06
N LEU A 17 10.11 4.22 1.73
CA LEU A 17 9.66 3.05 2.49
C LEU A 17 8.68 3.45 3.59
N LEU A 18 8.98 4.56 4.27
CA LEU A 18 8.20 5.07 5.39
C LEU A 18 6.92 5.75 4.89
N VAL A 19 7.05 6.67 3.93
CA VAL A 19 5.93 7.48 3.42
C VAL A 19 4.90 6.60 2.69
N PHE A 20 5.34 5.67 1.84
CA PHE A 20 4.44 4.79 1.10
C PHE A 20 4.18 3.46 1.79
N ARG A 21 4.65 3.32 3.04
CA ARG A 21 4.45 2.12 3.87
C ARG A 21 4.75 0.85 3.08
N ASN A 22 5.93 0.82 2.45
CA ASN A 22 6.37 -0.37 1.74
C ASN A 22 6.41 -1.56 2.71
N SER A 23 6.08 -2.74 2.20
CA SER A 23 5.85 -3.94 3.00
C SER A 23 6.60 -5.11 2.41
N LEU A 24 7.24 -5.92 3.27
CA LEU A 24 7.84 -7.18 2.85
C LEU A 24 6.76 -8.28 2.83
N VAL A 25 6.25 -8.62 1.65
CA VAL A 25 5.20 -9.62 1.44
C VAL A 25 5.63 -10.59 0.35
N PHE A 26 6.18 -11.75 0.75
CA PHE A 26 6.91 -12.65 -0.18
C PHE A 26 6.08 -13.21 -1.33
N HIS A 27 4.76 -13.32 -1.18
CA HIS A 27 3.88 -13.84 -2.25
C HIS A 27 3.44 -12.76 -3.25
N SER A 28 3.75 -11.48 -3.00
CA SER A 28 3.37 -10.37 -3.87
C SER A 28 4.61 -9.81 -4.56
N LEU A 29 4.75 -10.13 -5.85
CA LEU A 29 5.85 -9.60 -6.66
C LEU A 29 5.87 -8.07 -6.68
N ASP A 30 4.71 -7.42 -6.74
CA ASP A 30 4.63 -5.96 -6.74
C ASP A 30 5.16 -5.35 -5.44
N LYS A 31 4.82 -5.94 -4.29
CA LYS A 31 5.28 -5.46 -2.97
C LYS A 31 6.76 -5.69 -2.78
N VAL A 32 7.27 -6.87 -3.15
CA VAL A 32 8.69 -7.19 -3.07
C VAL A 32 9.50 -6.30 -4.01
N THR A 33 9.03 -6.11 -5.25
CA THR A 33 9.70 -5.26 -6.24
C THR A 33 9.74 -3.82 -5.77
N SER A 34 8.61 -3.28 -5.30
CA SER A 34 8.54 -1.93 -4.74
C SER A 34 9.49 -1.77 -3.55
N LEU A 35 9.53 -2.72 -2.61
CA LEU A 35 10.49 -2.66 -1.51
C LEU A 35 11.94 -2.71 -2.01
N TYR A 36 12.23 -3.60 -2.96
CA TYR A 36 13.57 -3.83 -3.48
C TYR A 36 14.17 -2.59 -4.13
N ILE A 37 13.41 -1.91 -5.02
CA ILE A 37 13.91 -0.72 -5.72
C ILE A 37 14.20 0.45 -4.79
N HIS A 38 13.57 0.51 -3.61
CA HIS A 38 13.82 1.56 -2.62
C HIS A 38 14.89 1.17 -1.58
N LEU A 39 14.96 -0.11 -1.19
CA LEU A 39 15.87 -0.59 -0.15
C LEU A 39 17.27 -0.93 -0.69
N LEU A 40 17.36 -1.60 -1.84
CA LEU A 40 18.64 -2.08 -2.36
C LEU A 40 19.66 -0.96 -2.63
N PRO A 41 19.29 0.18 -3.26
CA PRO A 41 20.25 1.25 -3.51
C PRO A 41 20.87 1.79 -2.21
N THR A 42 20.05 1.86 -1.16
CA THR A 42 20.48 2.27 0.18
C THR A 42 21.47 1.26 0.76
N LEU A 43 21.15 -0.03 0.75
CA LEU A 43 22.06 -1.09 1.25
C LEU A 43 23.38 -1.11 0.48
N LEU A 44 23.33 -1.00 -0.86
CA LEU A 44 24.53 -0.95 -1.69
C LEU A 44 25.38 0.28 -1.35
N SER A 45 24.75 1.45 -1.25
CA SER A 45 25.47 2.68 -0.90
C SER A 45 26.03 2.67 0.53
N PHE A 46 25.38 1.94 1.45
CA PHE A 46 25.85 1.72 2.83
C PHE A 46 27.16 0.94 2.85
N VAL A 47 27.21 -0.21 2.16
CA VAL A 47 28.41 -1.05 2.14
C VAL A 47 29.57 -0.34 1.41
N ILE A 48 29.30 0.35 0.29
CA ILE A 48 30.32 1.15 -0.40
C ILE A 48 30.84 2.29 0.49
N ARG A 49 29.97 2.94 1.28
CA ARG A 49 30.36 4.08 2.13
C ARG A 49 31.23 3.67 3.31
N TRP A 50 30.92 2.53 3.94
CA TRP A 50 31.52 2.12 5.22
C TRP A 50 32.56 1.00 5.09
N TYR A 51 32.46 0.18 4.05
CA TYR A 51 33.33 -0.97 3.79
C TYR A 51 33.81 -0.96 2.32
N PRO A 52 34.40 0.14 1.82
CA PRO A 52 34.73 0.29 0.39
C PRO A 52 35.72 -0.76 -0.11
N GLU A 53 36.66 -1.21 0.72
CA GLU A 53 37.69 -2.16 0.32
C GLU A 53 37.11 -3.56 0.17
N GLU A 54 36.43 -4.02 1.21
CA GLU A 54 35.73 -5.31 1.24
C GLU A 54 34.66 -5.39 0.15
N THR A 55 33.90 -4.30 -0.06
CA THR A 55 32.87 -4.26 -1.10
C THR A 55 33.47 -4.25 -2.52
N SER A 56 34.71 -3.78 -2.69
CA SER A 56 35.37 -3.68 -4.01
C SER A 56 36.30 -4.84 -4.34
N GLU A 57 36.42 -5.86 -3.48
CA GLU A 57 37.34 -7.00 -3.64
C GLU A 57 37.20 -7.70 -5.01
N HIS A 58 35.95 -7.92 -5.45
CA HIS A 58 35.64 -8.54 -6.74
C HIS A 58 35.23 -7.53 -7.81
N TRP A 59 35.35 -6.23 -7.54
CA TRP A 59 35.00 -5.19 -8.48
C TRP A 59 36.19 -4.84 -9.38
N TYR A 60 35.92 -4.49 -10.64
CA TYR A 60 36.98 -4.21 -11.62
C TYR A 60 37.85 -2.98 -11.27
N LYS A 61 37.39 -2.12 -10.34
CA LYS A 61 38.12 -0.97 -9.80
C LYS A 61 37.81 -0.79 -8.31
N PRO A 62 38.78 -0.36 -7.50
CA PRO A 62 38.54 -0.10 -6.09
C PRO A 62 37.54 1.04 -5.90
N PHE A 63 36.70 0.95 -4.88
CA PHE A 63 35.85 2.07 -4.49
C PHE A 63 36.68 3.10 -3.72
N PRO A 64 36.52 4.40 -4.01
CA PRO A 64 37.29 5.43 -3.33
C PRO A 64 36.90 5.50 -1.85
N ARG A 65 37.89 5.68 -0.97
CA ARG A 65 37.64 6.02 0.43
C ARG A 65 37.14 7.46 0.51
N TYR A 66 35.98 7.65 1.12
CA TYR A 66 35.39 8.96 1.32
C TYR A 66 35.73 9.47 2.74
N GLU A 67 36.51 10.54 2.82
CA GLU A 67 36.79 11.21 4.10
C GLU A 67 35.55 11.87 4.70
N VAL A 68 35.57 12.07 6.02
CA VAL A 68 34.53 12.82 6.74
C VAL A 68 34.63 14.29 6.34
N GLY A 69 33.50 14.96 6.05
CA GLY A 69 33.50 16.39 5.71
C GLY A 69 33.02 16.75 4.29
N TYR A 70 32.29 15.86 3.60
CA TYR A 70 31.68 16.22 2.32
C TYR A 70 30.66 17.35 2.46
N SER A 71 30.74 18.31 1.53
CA SER A 71 29.95 19.54 1.57
C SER A 71 28.45 19.28 1.38
N PHE A 72 27.64 20.05 2.11
CA PHE A 72 26.19 20.23 1.93
C PHE A 72 25.80 20.36 0.45
N PHE A 73 26.66 20.99 -0.35
CA PHE A 73 26.48 21.15 -1.78
C PHE A 73 26.23 19.81 -2.51
N TRP A 74 27.01 18.77 -2.22
CA TRP A 74 26.94 17.48 -2.91
C TRP A 74 25.88 16.53 -2.37
N LEU A 75 25.60 16.61 -1.06
CA LEU A 75 24.65 15.74 -0.38
C LEU A 75 23.21 16.27 -0.40
N VAL A 76 23.02 17.57 -0.64
CA VAL A 76 21.72 18.23 -0.60
C VAL A 76 21.44 19.00 -1.88
N LEU A 77 22.25 20.02 -2.19
CA LEU A 77 21.91 20.97 -3.26
C LEU A 77 21.88 20.33 -4.65
N ILE A 78 22.93 19.58 -5.02
CA ILE A 78 22.99 18.93 -6.33
C ILE A 78 21.84 17.92 -6.54
N PRO A 79 21.59 16.95 -5.64
CA PRO A 79 20.43 16.06 -5.75
C PRO A 79 19.09 16.84 -5.84
N PHE A 80 18.94 17.91 -5.05
CA PHE A 80 17.73 18.72 -5.06
C PHE A 80 17.51 19.43 -6.41
N VAL A 81 18.57 19.95 -7.03
CA VAL A 81 18.50 20.53 -8.38
C VAL A 81 18.03 19.49 -9.41
N PHE A 82 18.51 18.25 -9.34
CA PHE A 82 18.01 17.18 -10.20
C PHE A 82 16.53 16.88 -9.97
N VAL A 83 16.06 16.91 -8.71
CA VAL A 83 14.64 16.72 -8.38
C VAL A 83 13.80 17.90 -8.91
N LEU A 84 14.28 19.14 -8.80
CA LEU A 84 13.61 20.30 -9.39
C LEU A 84 13.52 20.19 -10.91
N ALA A 85 14.61 19.81 -11.58
CA ALA A 85 14.63 19.60 -13.02
C ALA A 85 13.67 18.49 -13.44
N HIS A 86 13.68 17.36 -12.72
CA HIS A 86 12.72 16.27 -12.91
C HIS A 86 11.28 16.75 -12.72
N GLN A 87 11.01 17.57 -11.70
CA GLN A 87 9.68 18.08 -11.41
C GLN A 87 9.16 19.01 -12.52
N VAL A 88 10.02 19.89 -13.06
CA VAL A 88 9.69 20.74 -14.21
C VAL A 88 9.41 19.87 -15.44
N LEU A 89 10.29 18.91 -15.73
CA LEU A 89 10.12 18.00 -16.86
C LEU A 89 8.82 17.19 -16.74
N TYR A 90 8.52 16.67 -15.56
CA TYR A 90 7.28 15.93 -15.29
C TYR A 90 6.04 16.79 -15.55
N ILE A 91 6.02 18.04 -15.07
CA ILE A 91 4.89 18.95 -15.30
C ILE A 91 4.72 19.21 -16.79
N VAL A 92 5.79 19.49 -17.52
CA VAL A 92 5.74 19.72 -18.97
C VAL A 92 5.24 18.47 -19.69
N LEU A 93 5.83 17.32 -19.43
CA LEU A 93 5.48 16.06 -20.09
C LEU A 93 4.04 15.64 -19.79
N VAL A 94 3.66 15.56 -18.51
CA VAL A 94 2.38 14.98 -18.09
C VAL A 94 1.24 15.98 -18.21
N ASN A 95 1.45 17.23 -17.77
CA ASN A 95 0.36 18.21 -17.71
C ASN A 95 0.25 19.06 -18.97
N CYS A 96 1.33 19.25 -19.74
CA CYS A 96 1.29 20.07 -20.97
C CYS A 96 1.21 19.22 -22.25
N ILE A 97 1.98 18.13 -22.36
CA ILE A 97 2.10 17.32 -23.58
C ILE A 97 1.13 16.14 -23.59
N LEU A 98 1.30 15.18 -22.69
CA LEU A 98 0.56 13.91 -22.71
C LEU A 98 -0.90 14.08 -22.33
N ARG A 99 -1.19 14.90 -21.30
CA ARG A 99 -2.54 15.18 -20.78
C ARG A 99 -3.40 13.92 -20.67
N PRO A 100 -2.97 12.93 -19.85
CA PRO A 100 -3.66 11.66 -19.78
C PRO A 100 -5.10 11.84 -19.28
N ASN A 101 -5.97 10.91 -19.65
CA ASN A 101 -7.37 10.92 -19.28
C ASN A 101 -7.57 10.89 -17.75
N ASP A 102 -8.80 11.16 -17.30
CA ASP A 102 -9.09 11.27 -15.88
C ASP A 102 -8.95 9.94 -15.11
N GLU A 103 -9.02 8.82 -15.82
CA GLU A 103 -8.83 7.46 -15.31
C GLU A 103 -7.36 7.14 -15.00
N TYR A 104 -6.42 7.86 -15.63
CA TYR A 104 -5.00 7.63 -15.41
C TYR A 104 -4.58 8.08 -14.01
N LEU A 105 -4.21 7.11 -13.18
CA LEU A 105 -3.84 7.34 -11.79
C LEU A 105 -2.45 7.98 -11.70
N THR A 106 -2.42 9.31 -11.59
CA THR A 106 -1.21 10.04 -11.21
C THR A 106 -1.04 10.05 -9.70
N MET A 107 0.18 10.28 -9.23
CA MET A 107 0.46 10.39 -7.80
C MET A 107 -0.34 11.51 -7.12
N TYR A 108 -0.52 12.63 -7.82
CA TYR A 108 -1.41 13.71 -7.39
C TYR A 108 -2.82 13.19 -7.19
N ARG A 109 -3.43 12.54 -8.21
CA ARG A 109 -4.78 11.98 -8.12
C ARG A 109 -4.90 10.97 -6.99
N TYR A 110 -3.93 10.06 -6.84
CA TYR A 110 -3.91 9.05 -5.77
C TYR A 110 -3.90 9.69 -4.37
N LEU A 111 -2.98 10.63 -4.13
CA LEU A 111 -2.83 11.26 -2.81
C LEU A 111 -3.96 12.25 -2.47
N THR A 112 -4.60 12.85 -3.47
CA THR A 112 -5.73 13.77 -3.27
C THR A 112 -7.10 13.13 -3.47
N ALA A 113 -7.18 11.82 -3.73
CA ALA A 113 -8.46 11.14 -3.97
C ALA A 113 -9.42 11.23 -2.77
N LYS A 114 -8.87 11.20 -1.55
CA LYS A 114 -9.66 11.27 -0.32
C LYS A 114 -9.64 12.69 0.24
N GLU A 115 -10.74 13.41 0.10
CA GLU A 115 -10.84 14.82 0.56
C GLU A 115 -10.70 14.98 2.08
N SER A 116 -11.02 13.93 2.84
CA SER A 116 -10.80 13.91 4.30
C SER A 116 -9.36 13.65 4.72
N SER A 117 -8.47 13.31 3.78
CA SER A 117 -7.07 13.04 4.08
C SER A 117 -6.32 14.32 4.49
N PHE A 118 -5.31 14.15 5.35
CA PHE A 118 -4.42 15.24 5.73
C PHE A 118 -3.73 15.86 4.51
N ILE A 119 -3.30 15.03 3.54
CA ILE A 119 -2.61 15.48 2.33
C ILE A 119 -3.52 16.36 1.47
N PHE A 120 -4.78 15.96 1.27
CA PHE A 120 -5.74 16.80 0.55
C PHE A 120 -5.93 18.16 1.23
N ARG A 121 -6.12 18.17 2.55
CA ARG A 121 -6.27 19.41 3.32
C ARG A 121 -5.07 20.34 3.15
N MET A 122 -3.85 19.80 3.21
CA MET A 122 -2.61 20.56 3.00
C MET A 122 -2.49 21.10 1.57
N CYS A 123 -2.93 20.33 0.57
CA CYS A 123 -2.92 20.78 -0.81
C CYS A 123 -4.06 21.77 -1.11
N ASN A 124 -5.10 21.85 -0.29
CA ASN A 124 -6.28 22.68 -0.56
C ASN A 124 -6.39 23.93 0.33
N ILE A 125 -5.32 24.32 1.04
CA ILE A 125 -5.30 25.48 1.96
C ILE A 125 -5.73 26.78 1.25
N PHE A 126 -5.24 27.00 0.02
CA PHE A 126 -5.60 28.18 -0.78
C PHE A 126 -6.73 27.88 -1.80
N GLY A 127 -7.45 26.78 -1.62
CA GLY A 127 -8.54 26.35 -2.49
C GLY A 127 -8.10 25.61 -3.76
N PRO A 128 -9.08 25.20 -4.60
CA PRO A 128 -8.84 24.28 -5.71
C PRO A 128 -7.88 24.82 -6.79
N ARG A 129 -7.84 26.14 -6.99
CA ARG A 129 -7.00 26.79 -8.00
C ARG A 129 -5.51 26.57 -7.78
N PHE A 130 -5.08 26.50 -6.52
CA PHE A 130 -3.67 26.38 -6.14
C PHE A 130 -3.28 24.95 -5.75
N ARG A 131 -4.18 23.98 -5.94
CA ARG A 131 -4.03 22.63 -5.36
C ARG A 131 -2.82 21.88 -5.90
N ILE A 132 -2.59 21.95 -7.20
CA ILE A 132 -1.45 21.28 -7.84
C ILE A 132 -0.12 21.98 -7.50
N GLN A 133 -0.12 23.30 -7.36
CA GLN A 133 1.06 24.09 -6.97
C GLN A 133 1.45 23.76 -5.52
N LEU A 134 0.46 23.68 -4.62
CA LEU A 134 0.69 23.27 -3.23
C LEU A 134 1.17 21.81 -3.15
N TYR A 135 0.59 20.90 -3.94
CA TYR A 135 1.08 19.52 -4.03
C TYR A 135 2.57 19.47 -4.42
N VAL A 136 2.96 20.21 -5.46
CA VAL A 136 4.36 20.28 -5.91
C VAL A 136 5.25 20.91 -4.83
N ALA A 137 4.83 22.02 -4.22
CA ALA A 137 5.59 22.70 -3.17
C ALA A 137 5.80 21.81 -1.94
N TRP A 138 4.76 21.10 -1.50
CA TRP A 138 4.87 20.14 -0.40
C TRP A 138 5.75 18.95 -0.76
N GLY A 139 5.60 18.41 -1.97
CA GLY A 139 6.46 17.33 -2.45
C GLY A 139 7.94 17.71 -2.47
N LEU A 140 8.27 18.89 -3.01
CA LEU A 140 9.64 19.42 -3.02
C LEU A 140 10.17 19.69 -1.61
N SER A 141 9.34 20.24 -0.72
CA SER A 141 9.71 20.48 0.67
C SER A 141 10.03 19.18 1.41
N LEU A 142 9.22 18.14 1.20
CA LEU A 142 9.47 16.82 1.77
C LEU A 142 10.79 16.24 1.26
N VAL A 143 11.06 16.29 -0.04
CA VAL A 143 12.34 15.81 -0.59
C VAL A 143 13.52 16.61 -0.04
N LEU A 144 13.40 17.94 0.10
CA LEU A 144 14.44 18.75 0.70
C LEU A 144 14.73 18.31 2.14
N ILE A 145 13.69 18.12 2.96
CA ILE A 145 13.83 17.63 4.34
C ILE A 145 14.53 16.27 4.35
N MET A 146 14.15 15.34 3.47
CA MET A 146 14.77 14.02 3.36
C MET A 146 16.26 14.12 3.02
N LEU A 147 16.63 15.04 2.13
CA LEU A 147 18.03 15.30 1.78
C LEU A 147 18.80 15.99 2.91
N LEU A 148 18.17 16.82 3.74
CA LEU A 148 18.82 17.49 4.87
C LEU A 148 19.30 16.51 5.96
N PHE A 149 18.76 15.29 6.01
CA PHE A 149 19.31 14.22 6.86
C PHE A 149 20.60 13.61 6.29
N ASN A 150 20.90 13.79 4.99
CA ASN A 150 22.05 13.18 4.35
C ASN A 150 23.41 13.45 5.01
N PRO A 151 23.72 14.71 5.38
CA PRO A 151 24.96 15.01 6.08
C PRO A 151 25.13 14.23 7.38
N VAL A 152 24.05 13.87 8.08
CA VAL A 152 24.15 13.14 9.35
C VAL A 152 24.61 11.71 9.10
N TRP A 153 23.84 10.91 8.35
CA TRP A 153 24.21 9.50 8.14
C TRP A 153 25.40 9.31 7.20
N TYR A 154 25.77 10.30 6.38
CA TYR A 154 26.97 10.19 5.55
C TYR A 154 28.27 10.33 6.36
N ASN A 155 28.24 11.13 7.44
CA ASN A 155 29.40 11.39 8.28
C ASN A 155 29.44 10.47 9.51
N PHE A 156 28.31 9.93 9.97
CA PHE A 156 28.22 9.12 11.17
C PHE A 156 27.67 7.71 10.89
N PHE A 157 28.44 6.70 11.28
CA PHE A 157 28.09 5.28 11.09
C PHE A 157 26.82 4.89 11.84
N ILE A 158 26.74 5.23 13.12
CA ILE A 158 25.62 4.81 13.99
C ILE A 158 24.26 5.35 13.47
N PRO A 159 24.09 6.65 13.17
CA PRO A 159 22.85 7.15 12.57
C PRO A 159 22.49 6.46 11.25
N HIS A 160 23.48 6.13 10.41
CA HIS A 160 23.24 5.41 9.17
C HIS A 160 22.71 3.98 9.42
N CYS A 161 23.32 3.25 10.35
CA CYS A 161 22.83 1.94 10.77
C CYS A 161 21.40 2.03 11.30
N VAL A 162 21.11 3.00 12.16
CA VAL A 162 19.79 3.19 12.77
C VAL A 162 18.73 3.41 11.71
N VAL A 163 18.92 4.34 10.75
CA VAL A 163 17.89 4.61 9.73
C VAL A 163 17.64 3.39 8.83
N VAL A 164 18.69 2.65 8.46
CA VAL A 164 18.56 1.44 7.64
C VAL A 164 17.81 0.35 8.40
N SER A 165 18.22 0.06 9.65
CA SER A 165 17.57 -0.96 10.48
C SER A 165 16.11 -0.61 10.77
N VAL A 166 15.81 0.64 11.14
CA VAL A 166 14.44 1.09 11.39
C VAL A 166 13.58 0.96 10.14
N SER A 167 14.11 1.31 8.97
CA SER A 167 13.36 1.19 7.70
C SER A 167 13.04 -0.26 7.35
N ILE A 168 13.98 -1.17 7.58
CA ILE A 168 13.77 -2.62 7.41
C ILE A 168 12.73 -3.14 8.41
N ILE A 169 12.83 -2.76 9.68
CA ILE A 169 11.87 -3.16 10.73
C ILE A 169 10.47 -2.69 10.36
N ILE A 170 10.32 -1.45 9.88
CA ILE A 170 9.02 -0.91 9.46
C ILE A 170 8.48 -1.68 8.25
N ALA A 171 9.32 -2.04 7.27
CA ALA A 171 8.89 -2.84 6.13
C ALA A 171 8.43 -4.25 6.53
N ILE A 172 9.14 -4.89 7.48
CA ILE A 172 8.77 -6.19 8.04
C ILE A 172 7.46 -6.06 8.83
N TYR A 173 7.34 -5.04 9.67
CA TYR A 173 6.13 -4.79 10.47
C TYR A 173 4.91 -4.57 9.56
N ASN A 174 5.02 -3.71 8.55
CA ASN A 174 3.95 -3.48 7.57
C ASN A 174 3.59 -4.77 6.80
N GLY A 175 4.57 -5.62 6.50
CA GLY A 175 4.36 -6.94 5.91
C GLY A 175 3.61 -7.89 6.83
N ALA A 176 4.00 -7.97 8.10
CA ALA A 176 3.35 -8.80 9.11
C ALA A 176 1.88 -8.38 9.34
N THR A 177 1.62 -7.08 9.45
CA THR A 177 0.25 -6.55 9.56
C THR A 177 -0.57 -6.91 8.33
N TYR A 178 -0.01 -6.80 7.12
CA TYR A 178 -0.69 -7.21 5.89
C TYR A 178 -1.14 -8.67 5.93
N TYR A 179 -0.28 -9.59 6.37
CA TYR A 179 -0.65 -11.00 6.51
C TYR A 179 -1.78 -11.22 7.52
N LEU A 180 -1.73 -10.53 8.68
CA LEU A 180 -2.80 -10.62 9.69
C LEU A 180 -4.14 -10.11 9.14
N ASP A 181 -4.14 -9.00 8.42
CA ASP A 181 -5.34 -8.43 7.83
C ASP A 181 -5.95 -9.38 6.80
N VAL A 182 -5.15 -9.92 5.88
CA VAL A 182 -5.63 -10.87 4.85
C VAL A 182 -6.22 -12.13 5.49
N PHE A 183 -5.52 -12.76 6.46
CA PHE A 183 -6.03 -13.95 7.13
C PHE A 183 -7.28 -13.67 7.97
N SER A 184 -7.38 -12.48 8.57
CA SER A 184 -8.59 -12.09 9.30
C SER A 184 -9.79 -11.93 8.37
N ILE A 185 -9.60 -11.29 7.20
CA ILE A 185 -10.64 -11.10 6.19
C ILE A 185 -11.08 -12.44 5.61
N GLU A 186 -10.13 -13.32 5.27
CA GLU A 186 -10.44 -14.67 4.79
C GLU A 186 -11.21 -15.49 5.82
N ARG A 187 -10.84 -15.40 7.10
CA ARG A 187 -11.56 -16.08 8.17
C ARG A 187 -12.99 -15.55 8.32
N MET A 188 -13.17 -14.23 8.30
CA MET A 188 -14.49 -13.60 8.37
C MET A 188 -15.35 -13.93 7.16
N SER A 189 -14.78 -13.96 5.95
CA SER A 189 -15.52 -14.29 4.73
C SER A 189 -15.95 -15.76 4.72
N ARG A 190 -15.08 -16.69 5.17
CA ARG A 190 -15.43 -18.11 5.33
C ARG A 190 -16.54 -18.31 6.37
N HIS A 191 -16.47 -17.66 7.53
CA HIS A 191 -17.54 -17.72 8.53
C HIS A 191 -18.86 -17.15 8.00
N ARG A 192 -18.82 -16.02 7.30
CA ARG A 192 -20.02 -15.41 6.70
C ARG A 192 -20.65 -16.32 5.65
N ASN A 193 -19.85 -16.91 4.77
CA ASN A 193 -20.33 -17.83 3.73
C ASN A 193 -20.91 -19.11 4.34
N GLY A 194 -20.24 -19.70 5.35
CA GLY A 194 -20.76 -20.87 6.06
C GLY A 194 -22.08 -20.60 6.80
N ASN A 195 -22.25 -19.42 7.39
CA ASN A 195 -23.52 -19.01 8.00
C ASN A 195 -24.63 -18.82 6.95
N HIS A 196 -24.32 -18.25 5.77
CA HIS A 196 -25.28 -18.13 4.68
C HIS A 196 -25.71 -19.50 4.15
N GLU A 197 -24.78 -20.43 3.92
CA GLU A 197 -25.09 -21.79 3.47
C GLU A 197 -25.96 -22.54 4.49
N SER A 198 -25.63 -22.42 5.78
CA SER A 198 -26.39 -23.02 6.88
C SER A 198 -27.80 -22.43 6.99
N ALA A 199 -27.93 -21.10 6.84
CA ALA A 199 -29.22 -20.42 6.87
C ALA A 199 -30.08 -20.77 5.65
N SER A 200 -29.50 -20.85 4.44
CA SER A 200 -30.22 -21.27 3.23
C SER A 200 -30.67 -22.73 3.30
N SER A 201 -29.83 -23.61 3.86
CA SER A 201 -30.18 -25.02 4.06
C SER A 201 -31.31 -25.17 5.08
N GLY A 202 -31.22 -24.46 6.22
CA GLY A 202 -32.28 -24.43 7.23
C GLY A 202 -33.61 -23.85 6.71
N ALA A 203 -33.56 -22.80 5.89
CA ALA A 203 -34.75 -22.22 5.26
C ALA A 203 -35.41 -23.19 4.26
N ASN A 204 -34.62 -23.89 3.44
CA ASN A 204 -35.12 -24.90 2.52
C ASN A 204 -35.77 -26.08 3.26
N ILE A 205 -35.15 -26.55 4.36
CA ILE A 205 -35.71 -27.63 5.20
C ILE A 205 -37.02 -27.17 5.86
N ALA A 206 -37.07 -25.94 6.40
CA ALA A 206 -38.28 -25.39 7.01
C ALA A 206 -39.41 -25.20 5.99
N TYR A 207 -39.10 -24.75 4.78
CA TYR A 207 -40.08 -24.61 3.70
C TYR A 207 -40.67 -25.97 3.29
N ASN A 208 -39.82 -26.99 3.08
CA ASN A 208 -40.25 -28.34 2.73
C ASN A 208 -41.12 -28.97 3.82
N ASN A 209 -40.73 -28.87 5.09
CA ASN A 209 -41.53 -29.36 6.22
C ASN A 209 -42.88 -28.63 6.34
N THR A 210 -42.94 -27.35 5.97
CA THR A 210 -44.20 -26.58 5.98
C THR A 210 -45.13 -27.01 4.86
N GLN A 211 -44.59 -27.18 3.64
CA GLN A 211 -45.31 -27.73 2.49
C GLN A 211 -45.86 -29.13 2.80
N GLU A 212 -45.05 -30.00 3.40
CA GLU A 212 -45.45 -31.35 3.80
C GLU A 212 -46.60 -31.32 4.83
N LYS A 213 -46.50 -30.49 5.88
CA LYS A 213 -47.58 -30.33 6.87
C LYS A 213 -48.88 -29.77 6.27
N VAL A 214 -48.79 -28.83 5.32
CA VAL A 214 -49.97 -28.29 4.62
C VAL A 214 -50.60 -29.35 3.74
N LEU A 215 -49.79 -30.15 3.03
CA LEU A 215 -50.28 -31.24 2.18
C LEU A 215 -50.94 -32.35 3.01
N TYR A 216 -50.32 -32.79 4.11
CA TYR A 216 -50.92 -33.75 5.05
C TYR A 216 -52.19 -33.20 5.69
N GLY A 217 -52.21 -31.92 6.08
CA GLY A 217 -53.40 -31.26 6.62
C GLY A 217 -54.54 -31.15 5.59
N ALA A 218 -54.22 -30.99 4.31
CA ALA A 218 -55.21 -30.97 3.23
C ALA A 218 -55.79 -32.37 2.96
N LEU A 219 -54.95 -33.40 2.96
CA LEU A 219 -55.35 -34.81 2.76
C LEU A 219 -56.21 -35.35 3.91
N VAL A 220 -55.83 -35.05 5.17
CA VAL A 220 -56.63 -35.45 6.35
C VAL A 220 -58.00 -34.76 6.36
N ASN A 221 -58.08 -33.50 5.90
CA ASN A 221 -59.34 -32.78 5.81
C ASN A 221 -60.22 -33.20 4.61
N SER A 222 -59.64 -33.75 3.53
CA SER A 222 -60.44 -34.36 2.45
C SER A 222 -61.02 -35.71 2.88
N ASP A 223 -60.24 -36.55 3.56
CA ASP A 223 -60.72 -37.85 4.06
C ASP A 223 -61.84 -37.71 5.11
N LEU A 224 -61.77 -36.66 5.94
CA LEU A 224 -62.85 -36.32 6.88
C LEU A 224 -64.13 -35.81 6.20
N LYS A 225 -64.02 -35.15 5.03
CA LYS A 225 -65.20 -34.68 4.29
C LYS A 225 -65.90 -35.81 3.54
N ASP A 226 -65.14 -36.76 3.01
CA ASP A 226 -65.69 -37.91 2.30
C ASP A 226 -66.33 -38.91 3.28
N GLY A 227 -65.73 -39.13 4.46
CA GLY A 227 -66.32 -39.96 5.51
C GLY A 227 -67.62 -39.40 6.12
N VAL A 228 -67.79 -38.07 6.14
CA VAL A 228 -69.02 -37.41 6.63
C VAL A 228 -70.16 -37.43 5.58
N GLN A 229 -69.83 -37.47 4.28
CA GLN A 229 -70.84 -37.63 3.23
C GLN A 229 -71.37 -39.06 3.13
N ASP A 230 -70.54 -40.07 3.38
CA ASP A 230 -70.98 -41.47 3.36
C ASP A 230 -71.81 -41.86 4.59
N ALA A 231 -71.54 -41.28 5.77
CA ALA A 231 -72.36 -41.49 6.97
C ALA A 231 -73.78 -40.90 6.87
N ASN A 232 -74.00 -39.89 6.02
CA ASN A 232 -75.32 -39.28 5.78
C ASN A 232 -76.13 -39.96 4.65
N LYS A 233 -75.55 -40.94 3.95
CA LYS A 233 -76.26 -41.72 2.90
C LYS A 233 -76.79 -43.06 3.39
N SER A 234 -76.41 -43.53 4.58
CA SER A 234 -76.85 -44.83 5.13
C SER A 234 -77.99 -44.73 6.15
N SER A 235 -78.65 -43.58 6.29
CA SER A 235 -79.73 -43.35 7.27
C SER A 235 -81.11 -43.04 6.67
N ASN A 236 -81.34 -43.40 5.40
CA ASN A 236 -82.67 -43.43 4.78
C ASN A 236 -82.97 -44.80 4.18
#